data_AF-A0A937UBW9-F1
#
_entry.id   AF-A0A937UBW9-F1
#
_cell.length_a   1.000
_cell.length_b   1.000
_cell.length_c   1.000
_cell.angle_alpha   90.00
_cell.angle_beta   90.00
_cell.angle_gamma   90.00
#
_symmetry.space_group_name_H-M   'P 1'
#
loop_
_entity.id
_entity.type
_entity.pdbx_description
1 polymer ?
#
loop_
_entity_poly.entity_id
_entity_poly.type
_entity_poly.pdbx_seq_one_letter_code
_entity_poly.pdbx_strand_id
1 'polypeptide(L)'
;MRNCALRTRIVVAALTLCILAALTSTAGAQNEASSGLRILYAGLLDTDRAKDFVDFLDEHFEKVETTDYLTFTADKSAGFDVTILDHDGVDTRAPRPSISRQYSRATVTLGVPGADICSRLSLKTGYL
;
A
#
# COMPACT_ATOMS: atom_id res chain seq x y z
N MET A 1 -22.11 -42.23 47.21
CA MET A 1 -20.90 -42.23 46.36
C MET A 1 -21.23 -41.98 44.88
N ARG A 2 -21.98 -40.93 44.50
CA ARG A 2 -22.36 -40.69 43.09
C ARG A 2 -21.99 -39.30 42.53
N ASN A 3 -21.43 -38.40 43.34
CA ASN A 3 -21.25 -37.00 42.97
C ASN A 3 -19.80 -36.59 42.63
N CYS A 4 -18.83 -37.50 42.72
CA CYS A 4 -17.42 -37.18 42.48
C CYS A 4 -16.98 -37.38 41.01
N ALA A 5 -17.55 -38.38 40.31
CA ALA A 5 -17.12 -38.73 38.95
C ALA A 5 -17.68 -37.83 37.83
N LEU A 6 -18.76 -37.09 38.10
CA LEU A 6 -19.42 -36.24 37.11
C LEU A 6 -18.72 -34.89 36.93
N ARG A 7 -18.10 -34.35 37.99
CA ARG A 7 -17.38 -33.07 37.94
C ARG A 7 -16.07 -33.15 37.16
N THR A 8 -15.35 -34.28 37.25
CA THR A 8 -14.07 -34.48 36.54
C THR A 8 -14.25 -34.63 35.02
N ARG A 9 -15.37 -35.22 34.56
CA ARG A 9 -15.64 -35.42 33.13
C ARG A 9 -16.03 -34.14 32.39
N ILE A 10 -16.67 -33.20 33.08
CA ILE A 10 -17.10 -31.92 32.51
C ILE A 10 -15.90 -30.99 32.25
N VAL A 11 -14.90 -30.99 33.15
CA VAL A 11 -13.70 -30.15 33.00
C VAL A 11 -12.81 -30.63 31.85
N VAL A 12 -12.66 -31.95 31.66
CA VAL A 12 -11.86 -32.51 30.57
C VAL A 12 -12.51 -32.24 29.21
N ALA A 13 -13.83 -32.38 29.08
CA ALA A 13 -14.53 -32.13 27.81
C ALA A 13 -14.48 -30.66 27.36
N ALA A 14 -14.50 -29.72 28.31
CA ALA A 14 -14.42 -28.29 27.99
C ALA A 14 -13.01 -27.86 27.54
N LEU A 15 -11.96 -28.47 28.11
CA LEU A 15 -10.57 -28.11 27.78
C LEU A 15 -10.15 -28.63 26.39
N THR A 16 -10.65 -29.80 25.97
CA THR A 16 -10.36 -30.35 24.63
C THR A 16 -11.06 -29.58 23.52
N LEU A 17 -12.22 -28.97 23.79
CA LEU A 17 -12.96 -28.18 22.81
C LEU A 17 -12.28 -26.82 22.54
N CYS A 18 -11.64 -26.22 23.54
CA CYS A 18 -10.92 -24.95 23.37
C CYS A 18 -9.60 -25.08 22.59
N ILE A 19 -8.92 -26.23 22.65
CA ILE A 19 -7.67 -26.45 21.91
C ILE A 19 -7.94 -26.66 20.41
N LEU A 20 -9.09 -27.22 20.04
CA LEU A 20 -9.43 -27.43 18.62
C LEU A 20 -9.89 -26.15 17.90
N ALA A 21 -10.36 -25.14 18.64
CA ALA A 21 -10.76 -23.84 18.09
C ALA A 21 -9.57 -22.88 17.84
N ALA A 22 -8.38 -23.19 18.37
CA ALA A 22 -7.18 -22.37 18.20
C ALA A 22 -6.35 -22.72 16.95
N LEU A 23 -6.66 -23.82 16.26
CA LEU A 23 -5.98 -24.24 15.02
C LEU A 23 -6.67 -23.73 13.74
N THR A 24 -7.78 -22.98 13.86
CA THR A 24 -8.58 -22.51 12.72
C THR A 24 -8.54 -20.99 12.50
N SER A 25 -7.58 -20.28 13.11
CA SER A 25 -7.25 -18.88 12.82
C SER A 25 -5.79 -18.85 12.34
N THR A 26 -5.39 -18.30 11.19
CA THR A 26 -6.02 -17.38 10.23
C THR A 26 -5.35 -17.62 8.87
N ALA A 27 -6.00 -18.35 7.96
CA ALA A 27 -5.72 -18.13 6.54
C ALA A 27 -6.62 -16.97 6.14
N GLY A 28 -6.12 -15.75 6.31
CA GLY A 28 -6.76 -14.57 5.74
C GLY A 28 -7.09 -14.88 4.29
N ALA A 29 -8.33 -14.63 3.88
CA ALA A 29 -8.76 -14.78 2.51
C ALA A 29 -7.76 -14.02 1.62
N GLN A 30 -6.89 -14.77 0.94
CA GLN A 30 -6.15 -14.26 -0.19
C GLN A 30 -7.21 -14.07 -1.28
N ASN A 31 -7.73 -12.85 -1.33
CA ASN A 31 -8.51 -12.38 -2.44
C ASN A 31 -7.51 -12.15 -3.57
N GLU A 32 -7.08 -13.25 -4.20
CA GLU A 32 -6.24 -13.32 -5.41
C GLU A 32 -7.06 -12.84 -6.63
N ALA A 33 -7.73 -11.72 -6.51
CA ALA A 33 -8.07 -10.90 -7.66
C ALA A 33 -7.01 -9.82 -7.65
N SER A 34 -6.15 -9.78 -8.66
CA SER A 34 -5.45 -8.53 -8.94
C SER A 34 -6.54 -7.47 -8.97
N SER A 35 -6.53 -6.59 -7.97
CA SER A 35 -7.49 -5.49 -7.96
C SER A 35 -7.18 -4.76 -9.25
N GLY A 36 -8.16 -4.69 -10.17
CA GLY A 36 -8.04 -4.13 -11.52
C GLY A 36 -7.68 -2.64 -11.55
N LEU A 37 -6.63 -2.30 -10.84
CA LEU A 37 -6.12 -0.98 -10.56
C LEU A 37 -5.03 -0.72 -11.57
N ARG A 38 -5.17 0.42 -12.24
CA ARG A 38 -4.19 0.93 -13.17
C ARG A 38 -3.36 1.97 -12.45
N ILE A 39 -2.06 1.70 -12.36
CA ILE A 39 -1.10 2.52 -11.65
C ILE A 39 -0.29 3.34 -12.65
N LEU A 40 -0.15 4.64 -12.38
CA LEU A 40 0.91 5.45 -12.99
C LEU A 40 2.04 5.61 -11.97
N TYR A 41 3.20 5.06 -12.26
CA TYR A 41 4.41 5.25 -11.46
C TYR A 41 5.27 6.38 -12.05
N ALA A 42 5.40 7.48 -11.31
CA ALA A 42 6.27 8.60 -11.65
C ALA A 42 7.54 8.58 -10.78
N GLY A 43 8.64 8.08 -11.34
CA GLY A 43 9.91 7.88 -10.61
C GLY A 43 11.15 8.23 -11.43
N LEU A 44 12.32 7.96 -10.86
CA LEU A 44 13.62 8.07 -11.55
C LEU A 44 13.93 6.76 -12.28
N LEU A 45 13.42 6.62 -13.50
CA LEU A 45 13.34 5.35 -14.23
C LEU A 45 14.70 4.68 -14.51
N ASP A 46 15.79 5.44 -14.54
CA ASP A 46 17.14 4.92 -14.78
C ASP A 46 17.79 4.31 -13.53
N THR A 47 17.15 4.40 -12.37
CA THR A 47 17.68 3.85 -11.10
C THR A 47 17.28 2.40 -10.89
N ASP A 48 18.06 1.65 -10.10
CA ASP A 48 17.72 0.25 -9.78
C ASP A 48 16.50 0.16 -8.87
N ARG A 49 16.38 1.09 -7.92
CA ARG A 49 15.19 1.23 -7.06
C ARG A 49 13.89 1.35 -7.86
N ALA A 50 13.88 2.16 -8.92
CA ALA A 50 12.71 2.32 -9.75
C ALA A 50 12.36 1.05 -10.53
N LYS A 51 13.36 0.35 -11.08
CA LYS A 51 13.15 -0.91 -11.81
C LYS A 51 12.59 -1.99 -10.89
N ASP A 52 13.24 -2.22 -9.75
CA ASP A 52 12.82 -3.23 -8.76
C ASP A 52 11.38 -2.97 -8.28
N PHE A 53 11.03 -1.70 -8.07
CA PHE A 53 9.70 -1.35 -7.60
C PHE A 53 8.63 -1.45 -8.70
N VAL A 54 8.95 -1.05 -9.94
CA VAL A 54 8.04 -1.24 -11.09
C VAL A 54 7.78 -2.73 -11.33
N ASP A 55 8.82 -3.58 -11.27
CA ASP A 55 8.68 -5.03 -11.41
C ASP A 55 7.73 -5.61 -10.35
N PHE A 56 7.86 -5.16 -9.09
CA PHE A 56 6.94 -5.52 -8.02
C PHE A 56 5.50 -5.05 -8.29
N LEU A 57 5.31 -3.83 -8.79
CA LEU A 57 3.97 -3.30 -9.09
C LEU A 57 3.33 -4.09 -10.25
N ASP A 58 4.08 -4.40 -11.30
CA ASP A 58 3.59 -5.14 -12.47
C ASP A 58 3.16 -6.57 -12.13
N GLU A 59 3.72 -7.19 -11.08
CA GLU A 59 3.28 -8.50 -10.58
C GLU A 59 1.88 -8.45 -9.95
N HIS A 60 1.48 -7.32 -9.37
CA HIS A 60 0.31 -7.22 -8.49
C HIS A 60 -0.87 -6.41 -9.05
N PHE A 61 -0.64 -5.57 -10.05
CA PHE A 61 -1.65 -4.66 -10.58
C PHE A 61 -2.01 -4.97 -12.04
N GLU A 62 -3.23 -4.63 -12.47
CA GLU A 62 -3.69 -4.91 -13.84
C GLU A 62 -2.84 -4.21 -14.89
N LYS A 63 -2.38 -3.00 -14.57
CA LYS A 63 -1.58 -2.19 -15.47
C LYS A 63 -0.69 -1.25 -14.68
N VAL A 64 0.60 -1.25 -14.96
CA VAL A 64 1.52 -0.19 -14.52
C VAL A 64 2.06 0.50 -15.76
N GLU A 65 1.95 1.82 -15.79
CA GLU A 65 2.74 2.64 -16.71
C GLU A 65 3.71 3.50 -15.93
N THR A 66 4.84 3.80 -16.56
CA THR A 66 5.88 4.63 -15.97
C THR A 66 5.94 5.99 -16.64
N THR A 67 6.29 7.01 -15.87
CA THR A 67 6.66 8.31 -16.40
C THR A 67 7.83 8.88 -15.62
N ASP A 68 8.62 9.72 -16.26
CA ASP A 68 9.71 10.40 -15.58
C ASP A 68 9.14 11.41 -14.58
N TYR A 69 9.52 11.24 -13.30
CA TYR A 69 9.21 12.17 -12.22
C TYR A 69 9.58 13.61 -12.58
N LEU A 70 10.72 13.82 -13.25
CA LEU A 70 11.23 15.15 -13.58
C LEU A 70 10.32 15.92 -14.55
N THR A 71 9.51 15.20 -15.34
CA THR A 71 8.59 15.77 -16.33
C THR A 71 7.13 15.49 -15.99
N PHE A 72 6.84 15.07 -14.76
CA PHE A 72 5.48 14.73 -14.35
C PHE A 72 4.56 15.96 -14.37
N THR A 73 3.36 15.78 -14.92
CA THR A 73 2.25 16.72 -14.82
C THR A 73 0.99 15.96 -14.41
N ALA A 74 0.08 16.64 -13.72
CA ALA A 74 -1.17 16.06 -13.23
C ALA A 74 -2.02 15.40 -14.33
N ASP A 75 -1.97 15.92 -15.56
CA ASP A 75 -2.73 15.38 -16.69
C ASP A 75 -2.25 13.98 -17.10
N LYS A 76 -0.98 13.62 -16.81
CA LYS A 76 -0.47 12.28 -17.06
C LYS A 76 -1.21 11.22 -16.21
N SER A 77 -1.76 11.60 -15.06
CA SER A 77 -2.58 10.71 -14.22
C SER A 77 -3.94 10.36 -14.84
N ALA A 78 -4.33 10.98 -15.96
CA ALA A 78 -5.60 10.69 -16.60
C ALA A 78 -5.66 9.24 -17.11
N GLY A 79 -6.74 8.52 -16.75
CA GLY A 79 -6.92 7.12 -17.14
C GLY A 79 -6.28 6.10 -16.19
N PHE A 80 -5.63 6.56 -15.12
CA PHE A 80 -5.13 5.72 -14.03
C PHE A 80 -5.98 5.92 -12.78
N ASP A 81 -6.02 4.88 -11.95
CA ASP A 81 -6.80 4.87 -10.72
C ASP A 81 -5.96 5.42 -9.56
N VAL A 82 -4.65 5.15 -9.56
CA VAL A 82 -3.69 5.67 -8.58
C VAL A 82 -2.43 6.17 -9.29
N THR A 83 -1.91 7.32 -8.85
CA THR A 83 -0.58 7.81 -9.24
C THR A 83 0.38 7.68 -8.07
N ILE A 84 1.57 7.16 -8.30
CA ILE A 84 2.66 7.10 -7.32
C ILE A 84 3.72 8.11 -7.73
N LEU A 85 4.06 9.03 -6.83
CA LEU A 85 5.17 9.97 -7.01
C LEU A 85 6.33 9.54 -6.13
N ASP A 86 7.43 9.11 -6.74
CA ASP A 86 8.58 8.55 -6.05
C ASP A 86 9.88 9.28 -6.37
N HIS A 87 10.49 9.86 -5.33
CA HIS A 87 11.80 10.47 -5.44
C HIS A 87 12.52 10.44 -4.08
N ASP A 88 13.73 9.88 -4.03
CA ASP A 88 14.52 9.75 -2.79
C ASP A 88 15.16 11.06 -2.30
N GLY A 89 15.32 12.04 -3.19
CA GLY A 89 15.94 13.34 -2.87
C GLY A 89 17.45 13.39 -3.07
N VAL A 90 18.05 12.39 -3.73
CA VAL A 90 19.51 12.33 -3.93
C VAL A 90 20.01 13.49 -4.81
N ASP A 91 19.21 14.00 -5.74
CA ASP A 91 19.47 15.29 -6.40
C ASP A 91 18.57 16.40 -5.83
N THR A 92 19.18 17.32 -5.08
CA THR A 92 18.50 18.50 -4.50
C THR A 92 17.95 19.48 -5.54
N ARG A 93 18.26 19.30 -6.83
CA ARG A 93 17.74 20.10 -7.95
C ARG A 93 16.55 19.46 -8.65
N ALA A 94 16.04 18.33 -8.16
CA ALA A 94 14.86 17.71 -8.74
C ALA A 94 13.67 18.70 -8.74
N PRO A 95 12.96 18.85 -9.86
CA PRO A 95 11.79 19.71 -9.93
C PRO A 95 10.73 19.21 -8.96
N ARG A 96 10.12 20.15 -8.24
CA ARG A 96 9.02 19.83 -7.33
C ARG A 96 7.74 19.63 -8.16
N PRO A 97 7.06 18.48 -8.08
CA PRO A 97 5.86 18.23 -8.85
C PRO A 97 4.80 19.29 -8.53
N SER A 98 4.32 19.95 -9.58
CA SER A 98 3.30 20.98 -9.43
C SER A 98 1.91 20.35 -9.46
N ILE A 99 1.42 19.96 -8.28
CA ILE A 99 0.04 19.52 -8.11
C ILE A 99 -0.84 20.74 -7.79
N SER A 100 -1.93 20.91 -8.54
CA SER A 100 -2.91 21.97 -8.33
C SER A 100 -3.81 21.64 -7.12
N ARG A 101 -4.42 22.67 -6.49
CA ARG A 101 -5.41 22.46 -5.41
C ARG A 101 -6.72 21.82 -5.88
N GLN A 102 -6.96 21.81 -7.18
CA GLN A 102 -8.11 21.17 -7.83
C GLN A 102 -7.81 19.72 -8.24
N TYR A 103 -6.57 19.26 -8.07
CA TYR A 103 -6.22 17.87 -8.33
C TYR A 103 -6.94 16.95 -7.36
N SER A 104 -7.65 15.96 -7.91
CA SER A 104 -8.56 15.10 -7.15
C SER A 104 -8.31 13.61 -7.38
N ARG A 105 -7.18 13.24 -7.99
CA ARG A 105 -6.85 11.83 -8.24
C ARG A 105 -6.17 11.24 -7.01
N ALA A 106 -6.38 9.94 -6.79
CA ALA A 106 -5.69 9.24 -5.72
C ALA A 106 -4.18 9.26 -6.01
N THR A 107 -3.39 9.73 -5.04
CA THR A 107 -1.94 9.84 -5.18
C THR A 107 -1.25 9.35 -3.93
N VAL A 108 -0.26 8.49 -4.13
CA VAL A 108 0.67 8.03 -3.10
C VAL A 108 1.99 8.75 -3.34
N THR A 109 2.57 9.31 -2.30
CA THR A 109 3.89 9.97 -2.37
C THR A 109 4.91 9.15 -1.59
N LEU A 110 6.03 8.84 -2.21
CA LEU A 110 7.13 8.08 -1.60
C LEU A 110 8.40 8.95 -1.58
N GLY A 111 8.95 9.16 -0.38
CA GLY A 111 10.16 9.97 -0.19
C GLY A 111 9.89 11.48 -0.14
N VAL A 112 10.79 12.26 -0.75
CA VAL A 112 10.76 13.74 -0.74
C VAL A 112 9.47 14.37 -1.29
N PRO A 113 8.80 13.83 -2.34
CA PRO A 113 7.58 14.42 -2.87
C PRO A 113 6.49 14.63 -1.81
N GLY A 114 6.36 13.70 -0.85
CA GLY A 114 5.36 13.80 0.22
C GLY A 114 5.63 14.98 1.16
N ALA A 115 6.89 15.19 1.53
CA ALA A 115 7.31 16.32 2.35
C ALA A 115 7.10 17.66 1.62
N ASP A 116 7.47 17.71 0.34
CA ASP A 116 7.32 18.91 -0.50
C ASP A 116 5.85 19.28 -0.69
N ILE A 117 4.99 18.32 -1.05
CA ILE A 117 3.55 18.56 -1.25
C ILE A 117 2.89 19.01 0.05
N CYS A 118 3.19 18.35 1.18
CA CYS A 118 2.69 18.75 2.48
C CYS A 118 3.08 20.19 2.83
N SER A 119 4.36 20.52 2.66
CA SER A 119 4.88 21.85 2.96
C SER A 119 4.19 22.93 2.12
N ARG A 120 4.12 22.75 0.79
CA ARG A 120 3.50 23.72 -0.13
C ARG A 120 2.01 23.91 0.09
N LEU A 121 1.28 22.84 0.40
CA LEU A 121 -0.17 22.89 0.59
C LEU A 121 -0.57 23.19 2.03
N SER A 122 0.40 23.29 2.95
CA SER A 122 0.23 23.45 4.40
C SER A 122 -0.60 22.31 5.00
N LEU A 123 -0.34 21.08 4.56
CA LEU A 123 -0.96 19.87 5.07
C LEU A 123 -0.16 19.33 6.27
N LYS A 124 -0.87 18.68 7.19
CA LYS A 124 -0.22 17.95 8.29
C LYS A 124 0.36 16.65 7.75
N THR A 125 1.64 16.41 7.98
CA THR A 125 2.36 15.20 7.52
C THR A 125 1.84 13.91 8.14
N GLY A 126 1.16 13.96 9.29
CA GLY A 126 0.61 12.78 9.97
C GLY A 126 -0.64 12.15 9.35
N TYR A 127 -1.10 12.64 8.19
CA TYR A 127 -2.25 12.09 7.46
C TYR A 127 -1.87 11.63 6.04
N LEU A 128 -0.57 11.58 5.71
CA LEU A 128 -0.05 10.94 4.50
C LEU A 128 0.36 9.50 4.79
#